data_AF-A0A7S0X3H0-F1
#
_entry.id   AF-A0A7S0X3H0-F1
#
_cell.length_a   1.000
_cell.length_b   1.000
_cell.length_c   1.000
_cell.angle_alpha   90.00
_cell.angle_beta   90.00
_cell.angle_gamma   90.00
#
_symmetry.space_group_name_H-M   'P 1'
#
loop_
_entity.id
_entity.type
_entity.pdbx_description
1 polymer ?
#
loop_
_entity_poly.entity_id
_entity_poly.type
_entity_poly.pdbx_seq_one_letter_code
_entity_poly.pdbx_strand_id
1 'polypeptide(L)'
;FCNFLFAGLLVSKENIIWPFRIVHYIVPFTWGLESLLHAEFADSEFEGAYLVNSTVNVRGFMCDEGTNDLYCGGRTGKQVLQTLHTNFPIATPKDNYGRNLLIVVIIALIFKVTYFALFYRRTTYSKGPKSISK
;
A
#
# COMPACT_ATOMS: atom_id res chain seq x y z
N PHE A 1 9.37 11.67 -1.89
CA PHE A 1 10.17 10.66 -2.61
C PHE A 1 10.25 9.33 -1.86
N CYS A 2 10.77 9.26 -0.62
CA CYS A 2 10.93 7.99 0.12
C CYS A 2 9.62 7.18 0.28
N ASN A 3 8.47 7.86 0.50
CA ASN A 3 7.15 7.21 0.55
C ASN A 3 6.82 6.41 -0.72
N PHE A 4 7.20 6.92 -1.89
CA PHE A 4 6.89 6.31 -3.18
C PHE A 4 7.83 5.13 -3.48
N LEU A 5 9.12 5.31 -3.19
CA LEU A 5 10.14 4.28 -3.43
C LEU A 5 9.93 3.04 -2.56
N PHE A 6 9.59 3.24 -1.28
CA PHE A 6 9.35 2.17 -0.32
C PHE A 6 7.87 1.79 -0.19
N ALA A 7 6.99 2.28 -1.08
CA ALA A 7 5.57 1.96 -1.06
C ALA A 7 5.27 0.49 -1.34
N GLY A 8 6.21 -0.24 -1.97
CA GLY A 8 5.94 -1.55 -2.58
C GLY A 8 5.56 -1.49 -4.06
N LEU A 9 5.52 -0.29 -4.67
CA LEU A 9 5.23 -0.10 -6.10
C LEU A 9 6.49 -0.28 -6.98
N LEU A 10 7.61 0.38 -6.63
CA LEU A 10 8.87 0.27 -7.39
C LEU A 10 9.79 -0.83 -6.86
N VAL A 11 9.83 -0.99 -5.54
CA VAL A 11 10.69 -1.96 -4.87
C VAL A 11 9.81 -2.88 -4.02
N SER A 12 9.77 -4.16 -4.36
CA SER A 12 9.12 -5.18 -3.53
C SER A 12 9.75 -5.22 -2.13
N LYS A 13 8.93 -5.46 -1.10
CA LYS A 13 9.38 -5.62 0.29
C LYS A 13 10.47 -6.69 0.45
N GLU A 14 10.44 -7.73 -0.38
CA GLU A 14 11.40 -8.85 -0.32
C GLU A 14 12.79 -8.40 -0.75
N ASN A 15 12.86 -7.48 -1.71
CA ASN A 15 14.09 -6.98 -2.31
C ASN A 15 14.78 -5.90 -1.46
N ILE A 16 14.14 -5.47 -0.36
CA ILE A 16 14.72 -4.47 0.56
C ILE A 16 15.60 -5.19 1.59
N ILE A 17 16.87 -4.76 1.67
CA ILE A 17 17.82 -5.16 2.72
C ILE A 17 17.26 -4.84 4.11
N TRP A 18 17.47 -5.78 5.04
CA TRP A 18 16.72 -5.91 6.28
C TRP A 18 16.55 -4.62 7.14
N PRO A 19 17.53 -3.73 7.37
CA PRO A 19 17.27 -2.50 8.12
C PRO A 19 16.33 -1.52 7.39
N PHE A 20 16.45 -1.39 6.07
CA PHE A 20 15.61 -0.46 5.29
C PHE A 20 14.17 -0.95 5.14
N ARG A 21 13.92 -2.25 5.37
CA ARG A 21 12.57 -2.82 5.32
C ARG A 21 11.63 -2.20 6.36
N ILE A 22 12.17 -1.66 7.45
CA ILE A 22 11.39 -0.92 8.47
C ILE A 22 10.68 0.28 7.84
N VAL A 23 11.34 0.96 6.88
CA VAL A 23 10.76 2.13 6.19
C VAL A 23 9.46 1.76 5.48
N HIS A 24 9.39 0.57 4.87
CA HIS A 24 8.17 0.10 4.19
C HIS A 24 6.96 0.00 5.13
N TYR A 25 7.19 -0.38 6.41
CA TYR A 25 6.11 -0.55 7.39
C TYR A 25 5.62 0.76 8.01
N ILE A 26 6.50 1.74 8.19
CA ILE A 26 6.16 3.05 8.78
C ILE A 26 5.54 4.02 7.78
N VAL A 27 5.72 3.77 6.48
CA VAL A 27 5.20 4.61 5.40
C VAL A 27 3.68 4.39 5.28
N PRO A 28 2.84 5.42 5.52
CA PRO A 28 1.38 5.27 5.44
C PRO A 28 0.89 5.01 4.01
N PHE A 29 1.69 5.40 3.02
CA PHE A 29 1.33 5.29 1.61
C PHE A 29 1.23 3.83 1.14
N THR A 30 2.04 2.91 1.69
CA THR A 30 1.95 1.47 1.43
C THR A 30 0.54 0.93 1.71
N TRP A 31 0.04 1.22 2.92
CA TRP A 31 -1.25 0.73 3.40
C TRP A 31 -2.44 1.41 2.68
N GLY A 32 -2.30 2.71 2.39
CA GLY A 32 -3.31 3.46 1.65
C GLY A 32 -3.43 2.98 0.19
N LEU A 33 -2.30 2.75 -0.48
CA LEU A 33 -2.28 2.33 -1.88
C LEU A 33 -2.72 0.86 -2.05
N GLU A 34 -2.39 -0.05 -1.12
CA GLU A 34 -2.97 -1.41 -1.11
C GLU A 34 -4.50 -1.34 -1.04
N SER A 35 -5.04 -0.49 -0.16
CA SER A 35 -6.49 -0.34 0.03
C SER A 35 -7.16 0.30 -1.19
N LEU A 36 -6.50 1.27 -1.83
CA LEU A 36 -6.99 1.93 -3.03
C LEU A 36 -7.04 0.97 -4.22
N LEU A 37 -5.98 0.19 -4.45
CA LEU A 37 -5.95 -0.83 -5.50
C LEU A 37 -7.00 -1.90 -5.26
N HIS A 38 -7.16 -2.37 -4.03
CA HIS A 38 -8.21 -3.33 -3.72
C HIS A 38 -9.59 -2.73 -4.00
N ALA A 39 -9.88 -1.49 -3.56
CA ALA A 39 -11.17 -0.84 -3.78
C ALA A 39 -11.48 -0.60 -5.28
N GLU A 40 -10.49 -0.20 -6.08
CA GLU A 40 -10.67 0.06 -7.52
C GLU A 40 -10.90 -1.23 -8.30
N PHE A 41 -10.08 -2.24 -8.02
CA PHE A 41 -10.07 -3.46 -8.83
C PHE A 41 -11.03 -4.52 -8.32
N ALA A 42 -11.35 -4.63 -7.03
CA ALA A 42 -12.02 -5.81 -6.47
C ALA A 42 -13.38 -6.15 -7.11
N ASP A 43 -14.19 -5.13 -7.41
CA ASP A 43 -15.53 -5.29 -8.00
C ASP A 43 -15.58 -4.95 -9.50
N SER A 44 -14.42 -4.72 -10.11
CA SER A 44 -14.32 -4.40 -11.54
C SER A 44 -14.28 -5.67 -12.40
N GLU A 45 -14.85 -5.56 -13.60
CA GLU A 45 -14.91 -6.61 -14.60
C GLU A 45 -14.15 -6.17 -15.85
N PHE A 46 -13.20 -7.00 -16.31
CA PHE A 46 -12.30 -6.68 -17.42
C PHE A 46 -12.64 -7.51 -18.67
N GLU A 47 -12.59 -6.88 -19.84
CA GLU A 47 -12.78 -7.55 -21.14
C GLU A 47 -11.47 -8.21 -21.63
N GLY A 48 -11.56 -9.11 -22.60
CA GLY A 48 -10.38 -9.81 -23.19
C GLY A 48 -9.99 -11.11 -22.49
N ALA A 49 -10.71 -11.51 -21.45
CA ALA A 49 -10.62 -12.82 -20.83
C ALA A 49 -12.01 -13.40 -20.59
N TYR A 50 -12.14 -14.72 -20.60
CA TYR A 50 -13.38 -15.42 -20.25
C TYR A 50 -13.13 -16.44 -19.13
N LEU A 51 -14.16 -16.68 -18.33
CA LEU A 51 -14.09 -17.59 -17.19
C LEU A 51 -14.11 -19.03 -17.69
N VAL A 52 -13.22 -19.85 -17.15
CA VAL A 52 -13.18 -21.29 -17.40
C VAL A 52 -13.13 -22.04 -16.07
N ASN A 53 -13.63 -23.27 -16.06
CA ASN A 53 -13.54 -24.11 -14.89
C ASN A 53 -12.08 -24.39 -14.51
N SER A 54 -11.81 -24.48 -13.21
CA SER A 54 -10.45 -24.73 -12.67
C SER A 54 -9.84 -26.07 -13.12
N THR A 55 -10.65 -26.98 -13.67
CA THR A 55 -10.21 -28.24 -14.27
C THR A 55 -9.54 -28.05 -15.64
N VAL A 56 -9.89 -26.97 -16.35
CA VAL A 56 -9.30 -26.63 -17.66
C VAL A 56 -8.06 -25.77 -17.47
N ASN A 57 -8.10 -24.82 -16.53
CA ASN A 57 -6.96 -23.98 -16.19
C ASN A 57 -6.97 -23.66 -14.70
N VAL A 58 -5.84 -23.88 -14.02
CA VAL A 58 -5.66 -23.59 -12.59
C VAL A 58 -5.92 -22.11 -12.27
N ARG A 59 -5.70 -21.21 -13.24
CA ARG A 59 -5.98 -19.77 -13.11
C ARG A 59 -7.48 -19.42 -13.12
N GLY A 60 -8.34 -20.31 -13.64
CA GLY A 60 -9.79 -20.10 -13.74
C GLY A 60 -10.24 -19.08 -14.79
N PHE A 61 -9.33 -18.66 -15.68
CA PHE A 61 -9.64 -17.80 -16.82
C PHE A 61 -8.76 -18.16 -18.02
N MET A 62 -9.25 -17.85 -19.22
CA MET A 62 -8.49 -17.92 -20.46
C MET A 62 -8.64 -16.60 -21.22
N CYS A 63 -7.67 -16.31 -22.07
CA CYS A 63 -7.55 -15.06 -22.80
C CYS A 63 -8.05 -15.26 -24.22
N ASP A 64 -8.60 -14.21 -24.83
CA ASP A 64 -9.13 -14.30 -26.19
C ASP A 64 -8.00 -14.45 -27.22
N GLU A 65 -8.29 -15.11 -28.33
CA GLU A 65 -7.31 -15.40 -29.38
C GLU A 65 -6.83 -14.07 -30.02
N GLY A 66 -5.57 -13.70 -29.76
CA GLY A 66 -4.97 -12.45 -30.22
C GLY A 66 -4.53 -11.51 -29.10
N THR A 67 -4.89 -11.81 -27.85
CA THR A 67 -4.30 -11.13 -26.69
C THR A 67 -3.01 -11.83 -26.27
N ASN A 68 -1.94 -11.07 -26.08
CA ASN A 68 -0.69 -11.59 -25.54
C ASN A 68 -0.93 -12.09 -24.11
N ASP A 69 -0.60 -13.35 -23.83
CA ASP A 69 -0.71 -13.98 -22.49
C ASP A 69 -0.05 -13.17 -21.37
N LEU A 70 0.93 -12.32 -21.70
CA LEU A 70 1.62 -11.42 -20.79
C LEU A 70 0.75 -10.30 -20.23
N TYR A 71 -0.29 -9.86 -20.95
CA TYR A 71 -1.14 -8.72 -20.56
C TYR A 71 -2.53 -9.15 -20.07
N CYS A 72 -2.88 -10.42 -20.22
CA CYS A 72 -4.16 -10.94 -19.79
C CYS A 72 -4.11 -11.34 -18.30
N GLY A 73 -4.66 -10.46 -17.46
CA GLY A 73 -4.66 -10.62 -16.00
C GLY A 73 -5.87 -11.37 -15.42
N GLY A 74 -6.92 -11.59 -16.22
CA GLY A 74 -8.17 -12.27 -15.82
C GLY A 74 -9.44 -11.49 -16.13
N ARG A 75 -10.60 -12.12 -15.98
CA ARG A 75 -11.92 -11.51 -16.21
C ARG A 75 -12.36 -10.68 -15.01
N THR A 76 -12.17 -11.22 -13.81
CA THR A 76 -12.61 -10.59 -12.56
C THR A 76 -11.49 -9.79 -11.93
N GLY A 77 -11.85 -8.70 -11.28
CA GLY A 77 -10.96 -7.84 -10.53
C GLY A 77 -10.01 -8.54 -9.57
N LYS A 78 -10.51 -9.55 -8.85
CA LYS A 78 -9.70 -10.37 -7.94
C LYS A 78 -8.64 -11.21 -8.68
N GLN A 79 -8.95 -11.72 -9.87
CA GLN A 79 -7.98 -12.43 -10.72
C GLN A 79 -6.92 -11.46 -11.24
N VAL A 80 -7.32 -10.25 -11.67
CA VAL A 80 -6.39 -9.21 -12.10
C VAL A 80 -5.48 -8.76 -10.95
N LEU A 81 -6.02 -8.56 -9.75
CA LEU A 81 -5.22 -8.28 -8.57
C LEU A 81 -4.25 -9.41 -8.27
N GLN A 82 -4.66 -10.67 -8.42
CA GLN A 82 -3.80 -11.82 -8.15
C GLN A 82 -2.64 -11.94 -9.16
N THR A 83 -2.88 -11.66 -10.44
CA THR A 83 -1.82 -11.64 -11.46
C THR A 83 -0.91 -10.42 -11.29
N LEU A 84 -1.48 -9.27 -10.94
CA LEU A 84 -0.72 -8.06 -10.65
C LEU A 84 0.13 -8.24 -9.40
N HIS A 85 -0.35 -8.98 -8.39
CA HIS A 85 0.38 -9.29 -7.16
C HIS A 85 1.75 -9.94 -7.41
N THR A 86 1.87 -10.74 -8.47
CA THR A 86 3.13 -11.39 -8.85
C THR A 86 4.22 -10.39 -9.19
N ASN A 87 3.87 -9.24 -9.77
CA ASN A 87 4.81 -8.17 -10.13
C ASN A 87 4.85 -7.06 -9.07
N PHE A 88 3.69 -6.76 -8.48
CA PHE A 88 3.50 -5.69 -7.51
C PHE A 88 2.87 -6.27 -6.24
N PRO A 89 3.67 -6.63 -5.22
CA PRO A 89 3.17 -7.27 -4.00
C PRO A 89 2.22 -6.38 -3.18
N ILE A 90 2.05 -5.12 -3.56
CA ILE A 90 1.05 -4.20 -3.00
C ILE A 90 -0.39 -4.48 -3.49
N ALA A 91 -0.56 -5.12 -4.65
CA ALA A 91 -1.87 -5.47 -5.19
C ALA A 91 -2.37 -6.77 -4.55
N THR A 92 -2.84 -6.74 -3.31
CA THR A 92 -3.33 -7.93 -2.62
C THR A 92 -4.82 -8.17 -2.97
N PRO A 93 -5.24 -9.40 -3.34
CA PRO A 93 -6.65 -9.70 -3.62
C PRO A 93 -7.52 -9.85 -2.37
N LYS A 94 -6.90 -10.00 -1.19
CA LYS A 94 -7.56 -10.15 0.10
C LYS A 94 -8.02 -8.80 0.65
N ASP A 95 -9.26 -8.74 1.11
CA ASP A 95 -9.76 -7.60 1.85
C ASP A 95 -9.02 -7.45 3.19
N ASN A 96 -8.13 -6.47 3.21
CA ASN A 96 -7.37 -6.05 4.40
C ASN A 96 -7.70 -4.60 4.78
N TYR A 97 -8.82 -4.05 4.30
CA TYR A 97 -9.14 -2.63 4.42
C TYR A 97 -9.12 -2.16 5.88
N GLY A 98 -9.76 -2.92 6.77
CA GLY A 98 -9.79 -2.61 8.21
C GLY A 98 -8.41 -2.59 8.87
N ARG A 99 -7.52 -3.54 8.51
CA ARG A 99 -6.14 -3.59 9.02
C ARG A 99 -5.35 -2.38 8.54
N ASN A 100 -5.47 -2.06 7.26
CA ASN A 100 -4.71 -0.98 6.63
C ASN A 100 -5.14 0.38 7.16
N LEU A 101 -6.45 0.59 7.33
CA LEU A 101 -7.00 1.79 7.96
C LEU A 101 -6.49 1.97 9.39
N LEU A 102 -6.52 0.91 10.19
CA LEU A 102 -6.04 0.93 11.57
C LEU A 102 -4.56 1.31 11.65
N ILE A 103 -3.71 0.78 10.77
CA ILE A 103 -2.28 1.12 10.74
C ILE A 103 -2.09 2.60 10.37
N VAL A 104 -2.80 3.11 9.36
CA VAL A 104 -2.72 4.53 8.98
C VAL A 104 -3.15 5.45 10.12
N VAL A 105 -4.21 5.09 10.84
CA VAL A 105 -4.67 5.85 12.03
C VAL A 105 -3.60 5.85 13.13
N ILE A 106 -2.97 4.70 13.41
CA ILE A 106 -1.88 4.62 14.40
C ILE A 106 -0.71 5.52 13.99
N ILE A 107 -0.29 5.48 12.72
CA ILE A 107 0.79 6.32 12.21
C ILE A 107 0.44 7.81 12.39
N ALA A 108 -0.80 8.20 12.03
CA ALA A 108 -1.27 9.57 12.19
C ALA A 108 -1.29 10.02 13.66
N LEU A 109 -1.69 9.15 14.58
CA LEU A 109 -1.66 9.42 16.02
C LEU A 109 -0.23 9.63 16.53
N ILE A 110 0.73 8.79 16.10
CA ILE A 110 2.14 8.95 16.46
C ILE A 110 2.65 10.33 16.01
N PHE A 111 2.43 10.70 14.74
CA PHE A 111 2.85 12.01 14.24
C PHE A 111 2.20 13.17 15.00
N LYS A 112 0.91 13.08 15.33
CA LYS A 112 0.21 14.10 16.14
C LYS A 112 0.80 14.20 17.54
N VAL A 113 0.99 13.08 18.24
CA VAL A 113 1.55 13.05 19.59
C VAL A 113 2.98 13.61 19.61
N THR A 114 3.81 13.22 18.65
CA THR A 114 5.18 13.77 18.52
C THR A 114 5.12 15.28 18.27
N TYR A 115 4.24 15.76 17.40
CA TYR A 115 4.09 17.19 17.14
C TYR A 115 3.66 17.95 18.40
N PHE A 116 2.65 17.46 19.11
CA PHE A 116 2.20 18.07 20.37
C PHE A 116 3.30 18.06 21.44
N ALA A 117 4.06 16.97 21.57
CA ALA A 117 5.16 16.89 22.52
C ALA A 117 6.28 17.88 22.18
N LEU A 118 6.66 18.01 20.91
CA LEU A 118 7.67 18.97 20.45
C LEU A 118 7.19 20.41 20.64
N PHE A 119 5.92 20.68 20.30
CA PHE A 119 5.30 21.98 20.49
C PHE A 119 5.28 22.37 21.97
N TYR A 120 4.80 21.47 22.84
CA TYR A 120 4.79 21.67 24.28
C TYR A 120 6.19 21.99 24.80
N ARG A 121 7.19 21.16 24.47
CA ARG A 121 8.59 21.41 24.87
C ARG A 121 9.05 22.80 24.41
N ARG A 122 8.84 23.18 23.15
CA ARG A 122 9.25 24.51 22.67
C ARG A 122 8.58 25.65 23.42
N THR A 123 7.30 25.55 23.76
CA THR A 123 6.62 26.60 24.54
C THR A 123 7.18 26.74 25.95
N THR A 124 7.61 25.65 26.60
CA THR A 124 8.22 25.71 27.93
C THR A 124 9.66 26.24 27.89
N TYR A 125 10.45 25.88 26.86
CA TYR A 125 11.81 26.41 26.66
C TYR A 125 11.81 27.90 26.23
N SER A 126 10.78 28.38 25.53
CA SER A 126 10.71 29.77 25.06
C SER A 126 10.31 30.80 26.13
N LYS A 127 9.84 30.37 27.31
CA LYS A 127 9.46 31.28 28.41
C LYS A 127 10.65 31.79 29.25
N GLY A 128 11.89 31.69 28.75
CA GLY A 128 13.08 32.18 29.43
C GLY A 128 13.80 33.36 28.78
N PRO A 129 13.23 34.58 28.70
CA PRO A 129 14.05 35.78 28.70
C PRO A 129 14.45 36.11 30.15
N LYS A 130 15.74 35.94 30.46
CA LYS A 130 16.35 36.47 31.68
C LYS A 130 16.04 37.96 31.75
N SER A 131 15.38 38.40 32.82
CA SER A 131 15.19 39.81 33.12
C SER A 131 16.57 40.48 33.17
N ILE A 132 16.82 41.43 32.26
CA ILE A 132 17.95 42.34 32.37
C ILE A 132 17.63 43.26 33.55
N SER A 133 18.21 42.96 34.71
CA SER A 133 18.26 43.90 35.84
C SER A 133 19.20 45.03 35.41
N LYS A 134 18.65 46.22 35.26
CA LYS A 134 19.42 47.47 35.32
C LYS A 134 19.80 47.77 36.76
#